data_AF-A0A2D8BQ91-F1
#
_entry.id   AF-A0A2D8BQ91-F1
#
_cell.length_a   1.000
_cell.length_b   1.000
_cell.length_c   1.000
_cell.angle_alpha   90.00
_cell.angle_beta   90.00
_cell.angle_gamma   90.00
#
_symmetry.space_group_name_H-M   'P 1'
#
loop_
_entity.id
_entity.type
_entity.pdbx_description
1 polymer ?
#
loop_
_entity_poly.entity_id
_entity_poly.type
_entity_poly.pdbx_seq_one_letter_code
_entity_poly.pdbx_strand_id
1 'polypeptide(L)'
;MTKFHLEDAPSNYFFLEYISRPPTAEIFYEDVLMALHYYGMPILVENNKPRLLYYLKERGYRAFSLNRPDKHKNVLSKAERELGGIPSSSAVISAHAEYIEAYIQNHIGVINDEDNMDFGNCGSMFFNRTLLDWSNYDINNRTRFDATVSSGFAIMANFSKQKVVDKKDNQINLNFAKYSNKGFVSKIIS
;
A
#
# COMPACT_ATOMS: atom_id res chain seq x y z
N MET A 1 -4.77 7.54 2.30
CA MET A 1 -4.93 8.89 2.88
C MET A 1 -3.60 9.63 2.81
N THR A 2 -3.55 10.71 2.03
CA THR A 2 -2.42 11.66 2.06
C THR A 2 -2.43 12.43 3.38
N LYS A 3 -1.24 12.77 3.90
CA LYS A 3 -1.09 13.47 5.20
C LYS A 3 -1.62 14.91 5.17
N PHE A 4 -1.76 15.49 3.98
CA PHE A 4 -2.28 16.81 3.74
C PHE A 4 -3.54 16.64 2.87
N HIS A 5 -4.69 17.09 3.37
CA HIS A 5 -5.95 17.10 2.65
C HIS A 5 -6.46 18.55 2.61
N LEU A 6 -7.07 18.94 1.48
CA LEU A 6 -7.89 20.14 1.45
C LEU A 6 -9.15 19.83 2.26
N GLU A 7 -9.62 20.74 3.12
CA GLU A 7 -10.80 20.49 3.96
C GLU A 7 -12.06 20.17 3.13
N ASP A 8 -12.15 20.71 1.92
CA ASP A 8 -13.28 20.49 0.99
C ASP A 8 -12.97 19.51 -0.16
N ALA A 9 -11.81 18.84 -0.17
CA ALA A 9 -11.47 17.91 -1.24
C ALA A 9 -11.77 16.45 -0.88
N PRO A 10 -12.34 15.67 -1.81
CA PRO A 10 -12.53 14.23 -1.65
C PRO A 10 -11.20 13.51 -1.30
N SER A 11 -11.07 13.00 -0.07
CA SER A 11 -9.80 12.45 0.45
C SER A 11 -9.58 10.97 0.13
N ASN A 12 -10.64 10.23 -0.17
CA ASN A 12 -10.63 8.78 -0.34
C ASN A 12 -11.07 8.33 -1.74
N TYR A 13 -11.23 9.24 -2.70
CA TYR A 13 -11.69 8.89 -4.03
C TYR A 13 -10.54 8.62 -4.99
N PHE A 14 -10.79 7.71 -5.92
CA PHE A 14 -9.97 7.65 -7.12
C PHE A 14 -10.24 8.89 -7.98
N PHE A 15 -9.20 9.43 -8.61
CA PHE A 15 -9.31 10.61 -9.49
C PHE A 15 -8.63 10.41 -10.85
N LEU A 16 -7.85 9.34 -11.04
CA LEU A 16 -7.15 9.05 -12.28
C LEU A 16 -7.22 7.55 -12.60
N GLU A 17 -7.69 7.22 -13.81
CA GLU A 17 -7.66 5.88 -14.39
C GLU A 17 -6.99 5.96 -15.77
N TYR A 18 -5.95 5.16 -16.00
CA TYR A 18 -5.28 5.11 -17.30
C TYR A 18 -5.94 4.05 -18.19
N ILE A 19 -6.65 4.51 -19.23
CA ILE A 19 -7.49 3.65 -20.07
C ILE A 19 -6.76 3.16 -21.33
N SER A 20 -5.80 3.93 -21.84
CA SER A 20 -5.15 3.70 -23.13
C SER A 20 -4.23 2.46 -23.14
N ARG A 21 -4.15 1.78 -24.28
CA ARG A 21 -3.12 0.75 -24.55
C ARG A 21 -2.19 1.29 -25.64
N PRO A 22 -1.15 2.06 -25.27
CA PRO A 22 -0.28 2.69 -26.27
C PRO A 22 0.52 1.66 -27.06
N PRO A 23 0.94 2.00 -28.28
CA PRO A 23 1.64 1.07 -29.17
C PRO A 23 3.03 0.69 -28.66
N THR A 24 3.68 1.55 -27.88
CA THR A 24 4.97 1.28 -27.25
C THR A 24 4.89 1.46 -25.74
N ALA A 25 5.71 0.70 -25.01
CA ALA A 25 5.78 0.79 -23.56
C ALA A 25 6.39 2.12 -23.09
N GLU A 26 7.22 2.77 -23.91
CA GLU A 26 7.83 4.06 -23.58
C GLU A 26 6.80 5.19 -23.50
N ILE A 27 5.81 5.22 -24.41
CA ILE A 27 4.70 6.18 -24.34
C ILE A 27 3.94 5.99 -23.02
N PHE A 28 3.65 4.73 -22.64
CA PHE A 28 3.05 4.44 -21.35
C PHE A 28 3.89 4.96 -20.18
N TYR A 29 5.21 4.80 -20.22
CA TYR A 29 6.09 5.26 -19.14
C TYR A 29 6.14 6.79 -19.05
N GLU A 30 6.15 7.49 -20.19
CA GLU A 30 6.06 8.95 -20.24
C GLU A 30 4.73 9.45 -19.68
N ASP A 31 3.60 8.86 -20.09
CA ASP A 31 2.27 9.26 -19.63
C ASP A 31 2.14 9.09 -18.10
N VAL A 32 2.66 7.98 -17.58
CA VAL A 32 2.72 7.75 -16.12
C VAL A 32 3.62 8.79 -15.46
N LEU A 33 4.81 9.06 -15.98
CA LEU A 33 5.74 10.04 -15.41
C LEU A 33 5.13 11.45 -15.41
N MET A 34 4.47 11.85 -16.50
CA MET A 34 3.77 13.13 -16.59
C MET A 34 2.66 13.22 -15.55
N ALA A 35 1.87 12.16 -15.35
CA ALA A 35 0.85 12.12 -14.31
C ALA A 35 1.46 12.24 -12.90
N LEU A 36 2.55 11.51 -12.61
CA LEU A 36 3.25 11.59 -11.32
C LEU A 36 3.75 13.01 -11.04
N HIS A 37 4.33 13.66 -12.06
CA HIS A 37 4.85 15.01 -11.93
C HIS A 37 3.73 16.03 -11.74
N TYR A 38 2.67 15.95 -12.55
CA TYR A 38 1.56 16.89 -12.52
C TYR A 38 0.76 16.82 -11.22
N TYR A 39 0.39 15.62 -10.77
CA TYR A 39 -0.39 15.43 -9.54
C TYR A 39 0.48 15.40 -8.27
N GLY A 40 1.80 15.22 -8.41
CA GLY A 40 2.70 15.10 -7.27
C GLY A 40 2.46 13.85 -6.40
N MET A 41 1.72 12.86 -6.91
CA MET A 41 1.32 11.67 -6.16
C MET A 41 2.22 10.48 -6.49
N PRO A 42 2.85 9.83 -5.49
CA PRO A 42 3.68 8.67 -5.72
C PRO A 42 2.83 7.43 -6.00
N ILE A 43 3.40 6.45 -6.71
CA ILE A 43 2.74 5.20 -7.11
C ILE A 43 3.41 3.98 -6.51
N LEU A 44 2.62 2.93 -6.29
CA LEU A 44 3.11 1.60 -5.97
C LEU A 44 2.95 0.72 -7.21
N VAL A 45 4.07 0.18 -7.70
CA VAL A 45 4.13 -0.60 -8.93
C VAL A 45 4.61 -2.02 -8.63
N GLU A 46 4.07 -3.01 -9.35
CA GLU A 46 4.57 -4.37 -9.30
C GLU A 46 5.99 -4.49 -9.87
N ASN A 47 6.89 -5.20 -9.17
CA ASN A 47 8.29 -5.27 -9.57
C ASN A 47 8.60 -6.36 -10.62
N ASN A 48 7.63 -7.22 -10.98
CA ASN A 48 7.79 -8.25 -12.00
C ASN A 48 8.06 -7.67 -13.41
N LYS A 49 7.60 -6.44 -13.66
CA LYS A 49 7.89 -5.67 -14.88
C LYS A 49 8.67 -4.41 -14.48
N PRO A 50 9.96 -4.53 -14.12
CA PRO A 50 10.70 -3.44 -13.46
C PRO A 50 11.05 -2.28 -14.40
N ARG A 51 10.75 -2.39 -15.71
CA ARG A 51 11.10 -1.36 -16.71
C ARG A 51 10.58 0.02 -16.33
N LEU A 52 9.34 0.14 -15.84
CA LEU A 52 8.82 1.42 -15.35
C LEU A 52 9.60 1.94 -14.13
N LEU A 53 10.02 1.06 -13.22
CA LEU A 53 10.81 1.44 -12.04
C LEU A 53 12.21 1.95 -12.42
N TYR A 54 12.87 1.27 -13.35
CA TYR A 54 14.14 1.72 -13.90
C TYR A 54 13.99 3.05 -14.63
N TYR A 55 12.96 3.19 -15.46
CA TYR A 55 12.66 4.41 -16.19
C TYR A 55 12.47 5.62 -15.27
N LEU A 56 11.71 5.46 -14.19
CA LEU A 56 11.56 6.52 -13.18
C LEU A 56 12.89 6.84 -12.48
N LYS A 57 13.69 5.82 -12.15
CA LYS A 57 14.98 6.02 -11.49
C LYS A 57 15.97 6.75 -12.39
N GLU A 58 16.13 6.33 -13.64
CA GLU A 58 17.05 6.89 -14.62
C GLU A 58 16.75 8.36 -14.93
N ARG A 59 15.48 8.76 -14.84
CA ARG A 59 15.05 10.15 -15.02
C ARG A 59 15.02 10.99 -13.74
N GLY A 60 15.45 10.44 -12.60
CA GLY A 60 15.47 11.16 -11.32
C GLY A 60 14.14 11.20 -10.57
N TYR A 61 13.11 10.49 -11.03
CA TYR A 61 11.77 10.39 -10.42
C TYR A 61 11.65 9.24 -9.41
N ARG A 62 12.78 8.70 -8.92
CA ARG A 62 12.78 7.58 -7.96
C ARG A 62 11.92 7.85 -6.71
N ALA A 63 11.84 9.09 -6.24
CA ALA A 63 11.05 9.45 -5.07
C ALA A 63 9.55 9.18 -5.22
N PHE A 64 9.04 9.13 -6.46
CA PHE A 64 7.64 8.81 -6.75
C PHE A 64 7.34 7.30 -6.76
N SER A 65 8.37 6.44 -6.77
CA SER A 65 8.18 4.99 -6.63
C SER A 65 8.12 4.62 -5.15
N LEU A 66 6.96 4.15 -4.69
CA LEU A 66 6.80 3.75 -3.30
C LEU A 66 7.53 2.44 -3.02
N ASN A 67 8.12 2.36 -1.83
CA ASN A 67 8.57 1.08 -1.30
C ASN A 67 7.36 0.28 -0.82
N ARG A 68 7.56 -1.03 -0.71
CA ARG A 68 6.61 -1.96 -0.10
C ARG A 68 5.94 -1.41 1.16
N PRO A 69 4.60 -1.24 1.14
CA PRO A 69 3.86 -0.74 2.30
C PRO A 69 3.80 -1.77 3.45
N ASP A 70 3.95 -3.06 3.13
CA ASP A 70 3.82 -4.16 4.09
C ASP A 70 5.07 -4.38 4.97
N LYS A 71 6.19 -3.77 4.63
CA LYS A 71 7.48 -3.95 5.32
C LYS A 71 8.04 -2.63 5.86
N HIS A 72 8.68 -2.71 7.02
CA HIS A 72 9.45 -1.59 7.53
C HIS A 72 10.68 -1.31 6.66
N LYS A 73 11.04 -0.03 6.48
CA LYS A 73 12.14 0.41 5.59
C LYS A 73 13.48 -0.27 5.88
N ASN A 74 13.74 -0.63 7.13
CA ASN A 74 14.99 -1.27 7.56
C ASN A 74 15.15 -2.72 7.09
N VAL A 75 14.04 -3.40 6.75
CA VAL A 75 14.02 -4.82 6.36
C VAL A 75 13.93 -4.98 4.84
N LEU A 76 13.87 -3.86 4.10
CA LEU A 76 13.85 -3.86 2.65
C LEU A 76 15.20 -4.31 2.09
N SER A 77 15.15 -5.15 1.05
CA SER A 77 16.32 -5.53 0.27
C SER A 77 16.96 -4.32 -0.44
N LYS A 78 18.22 -4.45 -0.87
CA LYS A 78 18.91 -3.39 -1.64
C LYS A 78 18.11 -2.98 -2.87
N ALA A 79 17.59 -3.94 -3.64
CA ALA A 79 16.78 -3.68 -4.82
C ALA A 79 15.46 -2.96 -4.50
N GLU A 80 14.73 -3.39 -3.47
CA GLU A 80 13.50 -2.72 -3.03
C GLU A 80 13.78 -1.28 -2.55
N ARG A 81 14.92 -1.03 -1.89
CA ARG A 81 15.32 0.33 -1.51
C ARG A 81 15.72 1.18 -2.70
N GLU A 82 16.38 0.59 -3.69
CA GLU A 82 16.93 1.30 -4.83
C GLU A 82 15.90 1.62 -5.91
N LEU A 83 14.92 0.75 -6.15
CA LEU A 83 13.90 0.90 -7.21
C LEU A 83 12.49 1.11 -6.66
N GLY A 84 12.19 0.54 -5.50
CA GLY A 84 10.83 0.52 -4.93
C GLY A 84 10.01 -0.63 -5.50
N GLY A 85 8.70 -0.44 -5.50
CA GLY A 85 7.72 -1.41 -5.96
C GLY A 85 7.42 -2.53 -4.95
N ILE A 86 6.59 -3.47 -5.39
CA ILE A 86 6.11 -4.60 -4.60
C ILE A 86 6.14 -5.90 -5.42
N PRO A 87 6.55 -7.04 -4.84
CA PRO A 87 6.50 -8.31 -5.56
C PRO A 87 5.09 -8.87 -5.65
N SER A 88 4.81 -9.56 -6.74
CA SER A 88 3.56 -10.30 -6.94
C SER A 88 3.60 -11.68 -6.28
N SER A 89 4.02 -11.74 -5.00
CA SER A 89 4.00 -12.97 -4.19
C SER A 89 2.59 -13.30 -3.72
N SER A 90 2.26 -14.57 -3.49
CA SER A 90 0.93 -15.01 -3.03
C SER A 90 0.40 -14.21 -1.83
N ALA A 91 1.24 -13.97 -0.81
CA ALA A 91 0.86 -13.17 0.36
C ALA A 91 0.45 -11.72 0.02
N VAL A 92 1.11 -11.10 -0.97
CA VAL A 92 0.76 -9.75 -1.44
C VAL A 92 -0.56 -9.78 -2.21
N ILE A 93 -0.80 -10.83 -2.97
CA ILE A 93 -2.04 -11.01 -3.73
C ILE A 93 -3.24 -11.18 -2.78
N SER A 94 -3.10 -11.98 -1.73
CA SER A 94 -4.14 -12.11 -0.70
C SER A 94 -4.41 -10.79 0.01
N ALA A 95 -3.35 -10.07 0.44
CA ALA A 95 -3.50 -8.77 1.06
C ALA A 95 -4.15 -7.74 0.13
N HIS A 96 -3.82 -7.77 -1.17
CA HIS A 96 -4.41 -6.91 -2.19
C HIS A 96 -5.93 -7.09 -2.27
N ALA A 97 -6.41 -8.34 -2.25
CA ALA A 97 -7.85 -8.62 -2.24
C ALA A 97 -8.53 -8.12 -0.95
N GLU A 98 -7.91 -8.37 0.21
CA GLU A 98 -8.40 -7.90 1.52
C GLU A 98 -8.53 -6.37 1.57
N TYR A 99 -7.54 -5.64 1.03
CA TYR A 99 -7.59 -4.18 0.98
C TYR A 99 -8.67 -3.65 0.03
N ILE A 100 -8.93 -4.31 -1.10
CA ILE A 100 -10.02 -3.93 -1.99
C ILE A 100 -11.36 -4.14 -1.29
N GLU A 101 -11.55 -5.30 -0.66
CA GLU A 101 -12.77 -5.62 0.08
C GLU A 101 -13.02 -4.60 1.20
N ALA A 102 -12.00 -4.31 2.02
CA ALA A 102 -12.08 -3.30 3.07
C ALA A 102 -12.38 -1.91 2.51
N TYR A 103 -11.79 -1.54 1.36
CA TYR A 103 -12.07 -0.25 0.74
C TYR A 103 -13.53 -0.17 0.24
N ILE A 104 -14.04 -1.23 -0.40
CA ILE A 104 -15.42 -1.32 -0.85
C ILE A 104 -16.37 -1.19 0.34
N GLN A 105 -16.18 -1.97 1.40
CA GLN A 105 -17.03 -1.95 2.59
C GLN A 105 -17.07 -0.57 3.26
N ASN A 106 -15.92 0.12 3.35
CA ASN A 106 -15.81 1.38 4.08
C ASN A 106 -16.16 2.62 3.25
N HIS A 107 -16.05 2.59 1.91
CA HIS A 107 -16.09 3.80 1.08
C HIS A 107 -17.01 3.74 -0.14
N ILE A 108 -17.56 2.58 -0.51
CA ILE A 108 -18.34 2.42 -1.76
C ILE A 108 -19.65 1.68 -1.52
N GLY A 109 -19.62 0.61 -0.72
CA GLY A 109 -20.79 -0.18 -0.36
C GLY A 109 -21.77 0.60 0.50
N VAL A 110 -22.77 -0.12 1.02
CA VAL A 110 -23.74 0.44 1.95
C VAL A 110 -23.02 0.74 3.27
N ILE A 111 -22.91 2.01 3.61
CA ILE A 111 -22.34 2.46 4.87
C ILE A 111 -23.47 2.36 5.90
N ASN A 112 -23.35 1.39 6.81
CA ASN A 112 -24.27 1.24 7.92
C ASN A 112 -23.96 2.35 8.94
N ASP A 113 -24.58 3.52 8.78
CA ASP A 113 -24.68 4.48 9.87
C ASP A 113 -25.69 3.92 10.88
N GLU A 114 -25.23 3.66 12.12
CA GLU A 114 -26.10 3.21 13.21
C GLU A 114 -27.23 4.20 13.51
N ASP A 115 -27.09 5.45 13.07
CA ASP A 115 -28.03 6.55 13.32
C ASP A 115 -29.12 6.71 12.23
N ASN A 116 -29.03 6.05 11.08
CA ASN A 116 -30.01 6.19 9.99
C ASN A 116 -30.73 4.85 9.70
N MET A 117 -31.99 4.76 10.12
CA MET A 117 -32.90 3.62 9.90
C MET A 117 -33.43 3.48 8.46
N ASP A 118 -33.07 4.40 7.55
CA ASP A 118 -33.41 4.33 6.13
C ASP A 118 -32.19 3.88 5.32
N PHE A 119 -32.42 2.98 4.34
CA PHE A 119 -31.45 2.37 3.42
C PHE A 119 -30.09 3.09 3.40
N GLY A 120 -29.09 2.48 4.05
CA GLY A 120 -27.79 3.11 4.33
C GLY A 120 -27.18 3.86 3.15
N ASN A 121 -26.48 4.96 3.44
CA ASN A 121 -25.88 5.81 2.43
C ASN A 121 -24.79 5.02 1.67
N CYS A 122 -24.85 5.02 0.34
CA CYS A 122 -23.81 4.38 -0.48
C CYS A 122 -22.66 5.35 -0.73
N GLY A 123 -21.44 4.82 -0.68
CA GLY A 123 -20.28 5.56 -1.13
C GLY A 123 -20.28 5.79 -2.65
N SER A 124 -19.32 6.59 -3.16
CA SER A 124 -19.26 6.92 -4.60
C SER A 124 -17.98 6.38 -5.27
N MET A 125 -18.15 5.77 -6.44
CA MET A 125 -17.06 5.31 -7.31
C MET A 125 -17.28 5.82 -8.73
N PHE A 126 -16.45 6.76 -9.17
CA PHE A 126 -16.63 7.44 -10.45
C PHE A 126 -16.16 6.63 -11.67
N PHE A 127 -15.32 5.61 -11.45
CA PHE A 127 -14.80 4.75 -12.52
C PHE A 127 -15.62 3.47 -12.65
N ASN A 128 -16.66 3.53 -13.48
CA ASN A 128 -17.54 2.39 -13.75
C ASN A 128 -16.79 1.15 -14.26
N ARG A 129 -15.74 1.33 -15.08
CA ARG A 129 -14.92 0.22 -15.57
C ARG A 129 -14.26 -0.53 -14.41
N THR A 130 -13.61 0.20 -13.50
CA THR A 130 -12.97 -0.40 -12.32
C THR A 130 -14.01 -1.07 -11.42
N LEU A 131 -15.19 -0.46 -11.23
CA LEU A 131 -16.27 -1.05 -10.43
C LEU A 131 -16.78 -2.38 -11.02
N LEU A 132 -16.95 -2.46 -12.34
CA LEU A 132 -17.31 -3.69 -13.04
C LEU A 132 -16.17 -4.72 -13.03
N ASP A 133 -14.91 -4.28 -13.06
CA ASP A 133 -13.75 -5.16 -12.97
C ASP A 133 -13.67 -5.81 -11.57
N TRP A 134 -14.01 -5.07 -10.52
CA TRP A 134 -14.12 -5.60 -9.15
C TRP A 134 -15.26 -6.60 -8.99
N SER A 135 -16.44 -6.31 -9.55
CA SER A 135 -17.60 -7.21 -9.39
C SER A 135 -17.37 -8.59 -10.03
N ASN A 136 -16.51 -8.66 -11.05
CA ASN A 136 -16.20 -9.88 -11.78
C ASN A 136 -14.85 -10.49 -11.36
N TYR A 137 -14.15 -9.91 -10.38
CA TYR A 137 -12.78 -10.27 -10.07
C TYR A 137 -12.66 -11.71 -9.52
N ASP A 138 -11.88 -12.52 -10.22
CA ASP A 138 -11.45 -13.85 -9.76
C ASP A 138 -9.97 -13.80 -9.34
N ILE A 139 -9.71 -14.10 -8.06
CA ILE A 139 -8.37 -14.13 -7.46
C ILE A 139 -7.44 -15.10 -8.22
N ASN A 140 -7.99 -16.17 -8.81
CA ASN A 140 -7.21 -17.17 -9.54
C ASN A 140 -6.84 -16.71 -10.95
N ASN A 141 -7.60 -15.78 -11.56
CA ASN A 141 -7.43 -15.37 -12.96
C ASN A 141 -7.24 -13.85 -13.12
N ARG A 142 -6.20 -13.32 -12.47
CA ARG A 142 -5.93 -11.87 -12.36
C ARG A 142 -5.53 -11.18 -13.66
N THR A 143 -5.08 -11.91 -14.68
CA THR A 143 -4.51 -11.33 -15.91
C THR A 143 -5.53 -10.61 -16.79
N ARG A 144 -6.82 -10.84 -16.56
CA ARG A 144 -7.92 -10.15 -17.25
C ARG A 144 -8.35 -8.86 -16.53
N PHE A 145 -8.02 -8.72 -15.25
CA PHE A 145 -8.52 -7.68 -14.36
C PHE A 145 -7.45 -6.62 -14.06
N ASP A 146 -6.94 -5.98 -15.12
CA ASP A 146 -5.87 -4.98 -15.02
C ASP A 146 -6.29 -3.79 -14.13
N ALA A 147 -7.57 -3.38 -14.18
CA ALA A 147 -8.06 -2.27 -13.38
C ALA A 147 -8.09 -2.65 -11.89
N THR A 148 -8.58 -3.86 -11.56
CA THR A 148 -8.55 -4.39 -10.19
C THR A 148 -7.15 -4.49 -9.62
N VAL A 149 -6.19 -4.99 -10.41
CA VAL A 149 -4.80 -5.09 -9.96
C VAL A 149 -4.24 -3.70 -9.67
N SER A 150 -4.39 -2.75 -10.59
CA SER A 150 -3.85 -1.39 -10.44
C SER A 150 -4.50 -0.61 -9.30
N SER A 151 -5.84 -0.68 -9.17
CA SER A 151 -6.59 0.03 -8.13
C SER A 151 -6.26 -0.51 -6.73
N GLY A 152 -6.13 -1.83 -6.58
CA GLY A 152 -5.79 -2.40 -5.27
C GLY A 152 -4.35 -2.10 -4.85
N PHE A 153 -3.40 -1.92 -5.78
CA PHE A 153 -2.08 -1.40 -5.42
C PHE A 153 -2.14 0.07 -4.98
N ALA A 154 -2.98 0.90 -5.60
CA ALA A 154 -3.22 2.27 -5.16
C ALA A 154 -3.87 2.34 -3.77
N ILE A 155 -4.79 1.42 -3.46
CA ILE A 155 -5.37 1.27 -2.12
C ILE A 155 -4.29 0.82 -1.12
N MET A 156 -3.56 -0.24 -1.42
CA MET A 156 -2.51 -0.78 -0.55
C MET A 156 -1.42 0.25 -0.23
N ALA A 157 -1.03 1.08 -1.21
CA ALA A 157 -0.10 2.18 -1.04
C ALA A 157 -0.56 3.18 0.04
N ASN A 158 -1.87 3.38 0.16
CA ASN A 158 -2.50 4.30 1.09
C ASN A 158 -2.74 3.70 2.49
N PHE A 159 -2.97 2.39 2.59
CA PHE A 159 -3.33 1.69 3.84
C PHE A 159 -2.12 1.32 4.74
N SER A 160 -0.88 1.53 4.28
CA SER A 160 0.35 1.03 4.96
C SER A 160 0.60 1.51 6.39
N LYS A 161 -0.15 2.50 6.89
CA LYS A 161 0.07 3.09 8.21
C LYS A 161 -0.80 2.51 9.31
N GLN A 162 -1.75 1.62 8.99
CA GLN A 162 -2.74 1.09 9.93
C GLN A 162 -2.46 -0.34 10.42
N LYS A 163 -1.26 -0.89 10.22
CA LYS A 163 -0.85 -2.02 11.08
C LYS A 163 -0.49 -1.45 12.45
N VAL A 164 -1.49 -1.39 13.32
CA VAL A 164 -1.26 -1.54 14.77
C VAL A 164 -0.55 -2.88 14.88
N VAL A 165 0.78 -2.84 14.92
CA VAL A 165 1.55 -4.02 15.26
C VAL A 165 1.11 -4.31 16.69
N ASP A 166 0.38 -5.40 16.90
CA ASP A 166 0.27 -6.01 18.21
C ASP A 166 1.71 -6.21 18.65
N LYS A 167 2.19 -5.31 19.52
CA LYS A 167 3.49 -5.47 20.14
C LYS A 167 3.37 -6.79 20.87
N LYS A 168 3.95 -7.84 20.28
CA LYS A 168 4.33 -9.01 21.05
C LYS A 168 5.33 -8.47 22.03
N ASP A 169 4.85 -8.12 23.22
CA ASP A 169 5.67 -7.88 24.38
C ASP A 169 6.38 -9.21 24.64
N ASN A 170 7.49 -9.40 23.93
CA ASN A 170 8.45 -10.42 24.28
C ASN A 170 8.92 -10.00 25.67
N GLN A 171 8.38 -10.62 26.70
CA GLN A 171 8.91 -10.51 28.06
C GLN A 171 10.38 -10.90 27.97
N ILE A 172 11.25 -9.89 27.89
CA ILE A 172 12.67 -10.09 28.00
C ILE A 172 12.86 -10.45 29.46
N ASN A 173 13.05 -11.75 29.76
CA ASN A 173 13.44 -12.20 31.08
C ASN A 173 14.87 -11.73 31.33
N LEU A 174 15.02 -10.48 31.76
CA LEU A 174 16.28 -9.92 32.21
C LEU A 174 16.56 -10.49 33.60
N ASN A 175 17.36 -11.55 33.67
CA ASN A 175 17.92 -12.02 34.93
C ASN A 175 18.99 -11.03 35.41
N PHE A 176 18.57 -10.06 36.22
CA PHE A 176 19.50 -9.15 36.90
C PHE A 176 20.25 -9.91 37.99
N ALA A 177 21.53 -10.21 37.75
CA ALA A 177 22.42 -10.74 38.78
C ALA A 177 22.58 -9.70 39.91
N LYS A 178 22.23 -10.06 41.14
CA LYS A 178 22.47 -9.23 42.33
C LYS A 178 23.89 -9.48 42.82
N TYR A 179 24.62 -8.43 43.19
CA TYR A 179 25.98 -8.56 43.70
C TYR A 179 26.02 -8.14 45.18
N SER A 180 26.76 -8.90 46.00
CA SER A 180 27.03 -8.55 47.39
C SER A 180 28.34 -7.78 47.47
N ASN A 181 28.30 -6.57 48.04
CA ASN A 181 29.48 -5.73 48.25
C ASN A 181 29.98 -5.77 49.72
N LYS A 182 29.75 -6.87 50.43
CA LYS A 182 30.14 -7.01 51.86
C LYS A 182 31.62 -7.34 52.09
N GLY A 183 32.48 -7.28 51.07
CA GLY A 183 33.91 -7.58 51.18
C GLY A 183 34.76 -6.84 50.15
N PHE A 184 36.08 -7.11 50.12
CA PHE A 184 37.04 -6.48 49.21
C PHE A 184 36.83 -6.80 47.71
N VAL A 185 36.04 -7.82 47.39
CA VAL A 185 35.70 -8.21 46.01
C VAL A 185 34.21 -8.51 45.93
N SER A 186 33.53 -7.93 44.94
CA SER A 186 32.10 -8.15 44.68
C SER A 186 31.85 -9.60 44.25
N LYS A 187 30.90 -10.28 44.89
CA LYS A 187 30.48 -11.65 44.54
C LYS A 187 29.05 -11.65 44.03
N ILE A 188 28.78 -12.42 42.98
CA ILE A 188 27.42 -12.67 42.49
C ILE A 188 26.63 -13.41 43.58
N ILE A 189 25.45 -12.92 43.90
CA ILE A 189 24.44 -13.61 44.70
C ILE A 189 23.49 -14.24 43.69
N SER A 190 23.52 -15.57 43.62
CA SER A 190 22.51 -16.36 42.89
C SER A 190 21.15 -16.26 43.59
#